data_AF-A0A1C0TXT3-F1
#
_entry.id   AF-A0A1C0TXT3-F1
#
_cell.length_a   1.000
_cell.length_b   1.000
_cell.length_c   1.000
_cell.angle_alpha   90.00
_cell.angle_beta   90.00
_cell.angle_gamma   90.00
#
_symmetry.space_group_name_H-M   'P 1'
#
loop_
_entity.id
_entity.type
_entity.pdbx_description
1 polymer ?
#
loop_
_entity_poly.entity_id
_entity_poly.type
_entity_poly.pdbx_seq_one_letter_code
_entity_poly.pdbx_strand_id
1 'polypeptide(L)'
;MVRKSQVKDGRSAAMEPWLIFTSMDDFKPRQVMKLYSRRMQIEQNFRDEKSERFGFGLRASYSQGAGRLFVLSLLATLSSIVLWLIGFHAENKGIHLSYQANSIKSRRVISHLTLAENVLRHSPANII
;
A
#
# COMPACT_ATOMS: atom_id res chain seq x y z
N MET A 1 -12.40 -0.51 14.74
CA MET A 1 -13.58 0.36 14.94
C MET A 1 -13.16 1.80 14.64
N VAL A 2 -13.53 2.36 13.49
CA VAL A 2 -13.16 3.75 13.13
C VAL A 2 -13.96 4.70 14.02
N ARG A 3 -13.30 5.63 14.72
CA ARG A 3 -13.99 6.60 15.59
C ARG A 3 -14.96 7.44 14.74
N LYS A 4 -16.23 7.50 15.13
CA LYS A 4 -17.30 8.25 14.42
C LYS A 4 -16.94 9.72 14.12
N SER A 5 -16.10 10.36 14.96
CA SER A 5 -15.62 11.73 14.74
C SER A 5 -14.76 11.85 13.48
N GLN A 6 -13.79 10.96 13.27
CA GLN A 6 -12.93 10.99 12.08
C GLN A 6 -13.70 10.78 10.77
N VAL A 7 -14.79 10.00 10.82
CA VAL A 7 -15.66 9.78 9.64
C VAL A 7 -16.45 11.04 9.28
N LYS A 8 -16.87 11.81 10.29
CA LYS A 8 -17.59 13.07 10.08
C LYS A 8 -16.66 14.14 9.50
N ASP A 9 -15.48 14.31 10.09
CA ASP A 9 -14.48 15.30 9.63
C ASP A 9 -13.98 15.00 8.22
N GLY A 10 -13.77 13.72 7.89
CA GLY A 10 -13.39 13.30 6.54
C GLY A 10 -14.45 13.56 5.47
N ARG A 11 -15.75 13.54 5.83
CA ARG A 11 -16.85 13.90 4.90
C ARG A 11 -16.89 15.39 4.62
N SER A 12 -16.69 16.22 5.65
CA SER A 12 -16.62 17.67 5.50
C SER A 12 -15.48 18.07 4.57
N ALA A 13 -14.28 17.51 4.79
CA ALA A 13 -13.09 17.79 4.00
C ALA A 13 -13.18 17.28 2.54
N ALA A 14 -14.05 16.30 2.26
CA ALA A 14 -14.28 15.81 0.91
C ALA A 14 -15.19 16.73 0.07
N MET A 15 -15.91 17.67 0.71
CA MET A 15 -16.78 18.64 0.05
C MET A 15 -16.04 19.94 -0.32
N GLU A 16 -14.83 20.13 0.18
CA GLU A 16 -14.01 21.31 -0.11
C GLU A 16 -13.39 21.20 -1.51
N PRO A 17 -13.46 22.27 -2.34
CA PRO A 17 -12.85 22.26 -3.66
C PRO A 17 -11.32 22.20 -3.54
N TRP A 18 -10.69 21.34 -4.34
CA TRP A 18 -9.23 21.19 -4.34
C TRP A 18 -8.60 22.18 -5.31
N LEU A 19 -7.77 23.08 -4.78
CA LEU A 19 -6.89 23.95 -5.56
C LEU A 19 -5.49 23.35 -5.57
N ILE A 20 -4.98 23.03 -6.75
CA ILE A 20 -3.66 22.39 -6.93
C ILE A 20 -2.79 23.29 -7.80
N PHE A 21 -1.61 23.64 -7.30
CA PHE A 21 -0.55 24.29 -8.06
C PHE A 21 0.43 23.22 -8.54
N THR A 22 0.84 23.29 -9.80
CA THR A 22 1.79 22.33 -10.38
C THR A 22 2.73 23.04 -11.33
N SER A 23 3.99 22.59 -11.37
CA SER A 23 4.97 22.98 -12.39
C SER A 23 4.92 22.09 -13.63
N MET A 24 3.96 21.16 -13.70
CA MET A 24 3.76 20.27 -14.85
C MET A 24 2.89 20.98 -15.90
N ASP A 25 3.51 21.47 -16.95
CA ASP A 25 2.90 22.15 -18.10
C ASP A 25 2.38 21.16 -19.16
N ASP A 26 3.01 19.99 -19.31
CA ASP A 26 2.63 18.97 -20.29
C ASP A 26 1.35 18.18 -19.97
N PHE A 27 0.82 18.28 -18.74
CA PHE A 27 -0.29 17.45 -18.29
C PHE A 27 -1.63 18.18 -18.35
N LYS A 28 -2.64 17.51 -18.89
CA LYS A 28 -4.03 18.02 -18.83
C LYS A 28 -4.48 18.07 -17.36
N PRO A 29 -5.34 19.04 -16.96
CA PRO A 29 -5.79 19.17 -15.58
C PRO A 29 -6.37 17.87 -14.97
N ARG A 30 -7.07 17.07 -15.77
CA ARG A 30 -7.59 15.75 -15.33
C ARG A 30 -6.49 14.75 -15.00
N GLN A 31 -5.37 14.77 -15.71
CA GLN A 31 -4.23 13.90 -15.43
C GLN A 31 -3.52 14.33 -14.14
N VAL A 32 -3.34 15.64 -13.94
CA VAL A 32 -2.81 16.21 -12.69
C VAL A 32 -3.69 15.80 -11.50
N MET A 33 -5.01 15.94 -11.62
CA MET A 33 -5.96 15.50 -10.59
C MET A 33 -5.85 14.00 -10.30
N LYS A 34 -5.70 13.15 -11.33
CA LYS A 34 -5.53 11.70 -11.18
C LYS A 34 -4.19 11.31 -10.55
N LEU A 35 -3.13 12.08 -10.78
CA LEU A 35 -1.85 11.90 -10.11
C LEU A 35 -1.97 12.31 -8.64
N TYR A 36 -2.54 13.48 -8.37
CA TYR A 36 -2.73 13.99 -7.02
C TYR A 36 -3.67 13.12 -6.17
N SER A 37 -4.67 12.46 -6.77
CA SER A 37 -5.55 11.53 -6.06
C SER A 37 -4.79 10.34 -5.44
N ARG A 38 -3.60 10.01 -5.95
CA ARG A 38 -2.75 8.95 -5.39
C ARG A 38 -2.07 9.35 -4.07
N ARG A 39 -2.10 10.64 -3.67
CA ARG A 39 -1.47 11.10 -2.40
C ARG A 39 -1.94 10.33 -1.16
N MET A 40 -3.21 9.89 -1.16
CA MET A 40 -3.78 9.12 -0.05
C MET A 40 -3.11 7.75 0.12
N GLN A 41 -2.55 7.19 -0.96
CA GLN A 41 -1.81 5.93 -0.90
C GLN A 41 -0.59 6.05 0.00
N ILE A 42 0.05 7.22 0.06
CA ILE A 42 1.19 7.46 0.95
C ILE A 42 0.77 7.34 2.42
N GLU A 43 -0.36 7.94 2.80
CA GLU A 43 -0.89 7.85 4.16
C GLU A 43 -1.35 6.42 4.50
N GLN A 44 -1.91 5.70 3.53
CA GLN A 44 -2.27 4.29 3.69
C GLN A 44 -1.02 3.43 3.92
N ASN A 45 0.03 3.59 3.11
CA ASN A 45 1.29 2.87 3.29
C ASN A 45 1.90 3.11 4.69
N PHE A 46 1.95 4.37 5.15
CA PHE A 46 2.43 4.67 6.51
C PHE A 46 1.54 4.07 7.62
N ARG A 47 0.24 3.93 7.38
CA ARG A 47 -0.67 3.26 8.33
C ARG A 47 -0.44 1.75 8.34
N ASP A 48 -0.22 1.15 7.18
CA ASP A 48 -0.01 -0.29 7.05
C ASP A 48 1.34 -0.71 7.63
N GLU A 49 2.43 0.03 7.38
CA GLU A 49 3.74 -0.22 8.03
C GLU A 49 3.65 -0.23 9.56
N LYS A 50 2.82 0.65 10.13
CA LYS A 50 2.57 0.73 11.57
C LYS A 50 1.64 -0.38 12.09
N SER A 51 0.86 -1.00 11.21
CA SER A 51 -0.12 -2.02 11.56
C SER A 51 0.57 -3.34 11.90
N GLU A 52 0.21 -3.92 13.03
CA GLU A 52 0.69 -5.25 13.44
C GLU A 52 0.07 -6.38 12.60
N ARG A 53 -1.16 -6.19 12.13
CA ARG A 53 -1.92 -7.24 11.45
C ARG A 53 -1.70 -7.25 9.93
N PHE A 54 -1.44 -6.09 9.36
CA PHE A 54 -1.45 -5.90 7.90
C PHE A 54 -0.13 -5.35 7.34
N GLY A 55 0.87 -5.10 8.18
CA GLY A 55 2.21 -4.68 7.76
C GLY A 55 3.26 -5.12 8.76
N PHE A 56 4.30 -4.29 8.97
CA PHE A 56 5.50 -4.68 9.70
C PHE A 56 5.42 -4.49 11.22
N GLY A 57 4.26 -4.13 11.76
CA GLY A 57 4.05 -4.04 13.21
C GLY A 57 4.97 -3.05 13.92
N LEU A 58 5.32 -1.94 13.27
CA LEU A 58 6.21 -0.94 13.90
C LEU A 58 5.66 -0.39 15.22
N ARG A 59 4.34 -0.43 15.44
CA ARG A 59 3.72 -0.09 16.74
C ARG A 59 4.10 -1.05 17.87
N ALA A 60 4.25 -2.34 17.58
CA ALA A 60 4.68 -3.35 18.55
C ALA A 60 6.16 -3.22 18.95
N SER A 61 6.94 -2.40 18.25
CA SER A 61 8.36 -2.24 18.56
C SER A 61 8.63 -1.42 19.84
N TYR A 62 7.61 -0.73 20.38
CA TYR A 62 7.66 0.14 21.58
C TYR A 62 8.87 1.08 21.65
N SER A 63 9.47 1.41 20.51
CA SER A 63 10.72 2.15 20.46
C SER A 63 10.47 3.63 20.68
N GLN A 64 11.13 4.20 21.68
CA GLN A 64 11.07 5.63 22.02
C GLN A 64 12.22 6.44 21.40
N GLY A 65 13.18 5.78 20.74
CA GLY A 65 14.37 6.42 20.16
C GLY A 65 14.27 6.62 18.66
N ALA A 66 14.44 7.86 18.20
CA ALA A 66 14.36 8.23 16.78
C ALA A 66 15.31 7.39 15.89
N GLY A 67 16.54 7.11 16.36
CA GLY A 67 17.52 6.32 15.61
C GLY A 67 17.06 4.88 15.34
N ARG A 68 16.47 4.21 16.33
CA ARG A 68 15.95 2.84 16.17
C ARG A 68 14.73 2.80 15.24
N LEU A 69 13.84 3.78 15.35
CA LEU A 69 12.70 3.89 14.42
C LEU A 69 13.16 4.12 12.97
N PHE A 70 14.25 4.87 12.77
CA PHE A 70 14.81 5.11 11.43
C PHE A 70 15.31 3.81 10.79
N VAL A 71 16.06 3.00 11.56
CA VAL A 71 16.55 1.69 11.09
C VAL A 71 15.40 0.73 10.82
N LEU A 72 14.39 0.66 11.71
CA LEU A 72 13.22 -0.19 11.51
C LEU A 72 12.39 0.22 10.30
N SER A 73 12.24 1.52 10.05
CA SER A 73 11.59 2.04 8.83
C SER A 73 12.37 1.68 7.58
N LEU A 74 13.71 1.77 7.61
CA LEU A 74 14.55 1.31 6.50
C LEU A 74 14.37 -0.19 6.24
N LEU A 75 14.38 -1.03 7.28
CA LEU A 75 14.15 -2.47 7.12
C LEU A 75 12.76 -2.79 6.58
N ALA A 76 11.72 -2.09 7.06
CA ALA A 76 10.35 -2.22 6.57
C ALA A 76 10.23 -1.84 5.10
N THR A 77 10.85 -0.73 4.68
CA THR A 77 10.84 -0.30 3.27
C THR A 77 11.57 -1.28 2.36
N LEU A 78 12.75 -1.76 2.74
CA LEU A 78 13.49 -2.79 1.99
C LEU A 78 12.67 -4.09 1.86
N SER A 79 12.09 -4.55 2.97
CA SER A 79 11.22 -5.74 2.97
C SER A 79 9.99 -5.54 2.07
N SER A 80 9.41 -4.34 2.06
CA SER A 80 8.28 -3.99 1.18
C SER A 80 8.66 -4.06 -0.29
N ILE A 81 9.86 -3.58 -0.66
CA ILE A 81 10.37 -3.64 -2.03
C ILE A 81 10.52 -5.11 -2.47
N VAL A 82 11.11 -5.95 -1.63
CA VAL A 82 11.27 -7.38 -1.92
C VAL A 82 9.92 -8.07 -2.12
N LEU A 83 8.95 -7.83 -1.22
CA LEU A 83 7.59 -8.35 -1.37
C LEU A 83 6.92 -7.84 -2.66
N TRP A 84 7.14 -6.58 -3.04
CA TRP A 84 6.66 -6.05 -4.32
C TRP A 84 7.23 -6.80 -5.52
N LEU A 85 8.54 -7.05 -5.53
CA LEU A 85 9.20 -7.79 -6.62
C LEU A 85 8.69 -9.23 -6.72
N ILE A 86 8.54 -9.93 -5.59
CA ILE A 86 7.98 -11.29 -5.54
C ILE A 86 6.53 -11.29 -6.05
N GLY A 87 5.71 -10.36 -5.58
CA GLY A 87 4.31 -10.25 -5.98
C GLY A 87 4.16 -9.90 -7.46
N PHE A 88 5.06 -9.08 -7.99
CA PHE A 88 5.10 -8.76 -9.42
C PHE A 88 5.49 -9.98 -10.27
N HIS A 89 6.51 -10.72 -9.85
CA HIS A 89 6.91 -11.97 -10.51
C HIS A 89 5.80 -13.03 -10.47
N ALA A 90 5.15 -13.20 -9.32
CA ALA A 90 4.03 -14.13 -9.15
C ALA A 90 2.82 -13.73 -10.01
N GLU A 91 2.55 -12.43 -10.16
CA GLU A 91 1.51 -11.95 -11.07
C GLU A 91 1.84 -12.29 -12.53
N ASN A 92 3.08 -12.04 -12.96
CA ASN A 92 3.55 -12.37 -14.32
C ASN A 92 3.50 -13.86 -14.64
N LYS A 93 3.77 -14.73 -13.65
CA LYS A 93 3.58 -16.20 -13.76
C LYS A 93 2.09 -16.63 -13.72
N GLY A 94 1.14 -15.70 -13.53
CA GLY A 94 -0.29 -15.99 -13.46
C GLY A 94 -0.75 -16.63 -12.12
N ILE A 95 0.15 -16.76 -11.15
CA ILE A 95 -0.11 -17.40 -9.85
C ILE A 95 -1.19 -16.63 -9.07
N HIS A 96 -1.29 -15.32 -9.26
CA HIS A 96 -2.29 -14.48 -8.59
C HIS A 96 -3.74 -14.98 -8.76
N LEU A 97 -4.04 -15.71 -9.84
CA LEU A 97 -5.37 -16.25 -10.10
C LEU A 97 -5.76 -17.39 -9.14
N SER A 98 -4.81 -18.16 -8.63
CA SER A 98 -5.10 -19.23 -7.66
C SER A 98 -5.37 -18.70 -6.25
N TYR A 99 -4.90 -17.49 -5.95
CA TYR A 99 -5.10 -16.80 -4.67
C TYR A 99 -6.34 -15.90 -4.68
N GLN A 100 -7.14 -15.92 -5.75
CA GLN A 100 -8.34 -15.13 -5.89
C GLN A 100 -9.58 -16.02 -6.01
N ALA A 101 -10.56 -15.84 -5.12
CA ALA A 101 -11.83 -16.56 -5.19
C ALA A 101 -12.81 -15.98 -6.24
N ASN A 102 -12.60 -14.74 -6.66
CA ASN A 102 -13.45 -14.06 -7.64
C ASN A 102 -13.12 -14.47 -9.08
N SER A 103 -14.12 -14.53 -9.96
CA SER A 103 -13.96 -14.87 -11.38
C SER A 103 -13.34 -13.76 -12.25
N ILE A 104 -12.98 -12.61 -11.67
CA ILE A 104 -12.41 -11.46 -12.40
C ILE A 104 -10.97 -11.79 -12.81
N LYS A 105 -10.70 -11.92 -14.10
CA LYS A 105 -9.35 -12.16 -14.66
C LYS A 105 -8.76 -10.96 -15.40
N SER A 106 -9.55 -9.91 -15.62
CA SER A 106 -9.16 -8.74 -16.41
C SER A 106 -8.31 -7.72 -15.66
N ARG A 107 -8.29 -7.79 -14.32
CA ARG A 107 -7.53 -6.88 -13.47
C ARG A 107 -7.08 -7.60 -12.21
N ARG A 108 -5.97 -7.10 -11.64
CA ARG A 108 -5.51 -7.49 -10.32
C ARG A 108 -6.51 -7.10 -9.23
N VAL A 109 -6.82 -8.04 -8.34
CA VAL A 109 -7.72 -7.82 -7.19
C VAL A 109 -6.94 -7.68 -5.88
N ILE A 110 -5.91 -8.50 -5.67
CA ILE A 110 -5.07 -8.46 -4.46
C ILE A 110 -3.80 -7.64 -4.69
N SER A 111 -3.32 -6.93 -3.66
CA SER A 111 -2.08 -6.17 -3.77
C SER A 111 -0.87 -7.08 -3.97
N HIS A 112 0.22 -6.58 -4.57
CA HIS A 112 1.46 -7.35 -4.71
C HIS A 112 2.02 -7.83 -3.37
N LEU A 113 1.94 -6.98 -2.34
CA LEU A 113 2.39 -7.30 -0.99
C LEU A 113 1.63 -8.51 -0.42
N THR A 114 0.29 -8.46 -0.49
CA THR A 114 -0.57 -9.54 0.00
C THR A 114 -0.39 -10.82 -0.80
N LEU A 115 -0.26 -10.69 -2.13
CA LEU A 115 0.04 -11.84 -2.99
C LEU A 115 1.37 -12.48 -2.62
N ALA A 116 2.44 -11.69 -2.53
CA ALA A 116 3.76 -12.19 -2.17
C ALA A 116 3.77 -12.88 -0.81
N GLU A 117 3.13 -12.27 0.18
CA GLU A 117 3.00 -12.87 1.52
C GLU A 117 2.27 -14.21 1.46
N ASN A 118 1.16 -14.29 0.74
CA ASN A 118 0.40 -15.53 0.59
C ASN A 118 1.18 -16.62 -0.17
N VAL A 119 1.93 -16.23 -1.21
CA VAL A 119 2.78 -17.17 -1.96
C VAL A 119 3.92 -17.67 -1.08
N LEU A 120 4.59 -16.80 -0.32
CA LEU A 120 5.63 -17.19 0.62
C LEU A 120 5.11 -18.11 1.73
N ARG A 121 3.89 -17.87 2.23
CA ARG A 121 3.26 -18.68 3.28
C ARG A 121 2.88 -20.08 2.81
N HIS A 122 2.40 -20.23 1.57
CA HIS A 122 1.76 -21.48 1.12
C HIS A 122 2.56 -22.23 0.04
N SER A 123 3.44 -21.57 -0.70
CA SER A 123 4.14 -22.16 -1.85
C SER A 123 5.47 -21.45 -2.17
N PRO A 124 6.44 -21.47 -1.25
CA PRO A 124 7.73 -20.81 -1.46
C PRO A 124 8.51 -21.37 -2.66
N ALA A 125 8.30 -22.64 -3.01
CA ALA A 125 8.97 -23.29 -4.14
C ALA A 125 8.54 -22.76 -5.53
N ASN A 126 7.35 -22.17 -5.65
CA ASN A 126 6.84 -21.67 -6.93
C ASN A 126 7.43 -20.29 -7.34
N ILE A 127 8.17 -19.66 -6.42
CA ILE A 127 8.81 -18.35 -6.65
C ILE A 127 10.11 -18.53 -7.43
N ILE A 128 10.84 -19.62 -7.17
CA ILE A 128 12.11 -20.00 -7.84
C ILE A 128 11.85 -20.30 -9.33
#